data_AF-A0A8I0K8G3-F1
#
_entry.id   AF-A0A8I0K8G3-F1
#
_cell.length_a   1.000
_cell.length_b   1.000
_cell.length_c   1.000
_cell.angle_alpha   90.00
_cell.angle_beta   90.00
_cell.angle_gamma   90.00
#
_symmetry.space_group_name_H-M   'P 1'
#
loop_
_entity.id
_entity.type
_entity.pdbx_description
1 polymer ?
#
loop_
_entity_poly.entity_id
_entity_poly.type
_entity_poly.pdbx_seq_one_letter_code
_entity_poly.pdbx_strand_id
1 'polypeptide(L)'
;VHLGTGNYHAMNARIYTDYGLMTTDKDLCEDVHRIFQELTGMGKMAKLKKLLHAPFTLHAQLINFIDEEIANAKAGRKAQIIVKVNALTEVQLINKLYEASQAGVQVDLIIRSICCLRPGLPNLSENIRVRSIVGRFLEHTRVYYFSNNGDARIYCSSADWM
;
A
#
# COMPACT_ATOMS: atom_id res chain seq x y z
N VAL A 1 11.02 -17.10 6.43
CA VAL A 1 10.70 -15.85 7.16
C VAL A 1 9.20 -15.70 7.34
N HIS A 2 8.76 -14.93 8.33
CA HIS A 2 7.35 -14.54 8.50
C HIS A 2 7.20 -13.01 8.34
N LEU A 3 6.25 -12.60 7.51
CA LEU A 3 5.90 -11.20 7.27
C LEU A 3 4.42 -11.01 7.63
N GLY A 4 4.12 -10.05 8.48
CA GLY A 4 2.76 -9.78 8.94
C GLY A 4 2.32 -8.36 8.61
N THR A 5 1.02 -8.18 8.33
CA THR A 5 0.42 -6.84 8.42
C THR A 5 0.32 -6.43 9.89
N GLY A 6 0.00 -7.38 10.78
CA GLY A 6 -0.19 -7.17 12.21
C GLY A 6 1.03 -7.49 13.08
N ASN A 7 0.86 -7.30 14.39
CA ASN A 7 1.84 -7.71 15.40
C ASN A 7 1.55 -9.12 15.94
N TYR A 8 2.49 -9.69 16.70
CA TYR A 8 2.38 -11.04 17.28
C TYR A 8 1.55 -11.09 18.59
N HIS A 9 0.78 -10.06 18.92
CA HIS A 9 0.03 -10.02 20.17
C HIS A 9 -1.19 -10.94 20.12
N ALA A 10 -1.20 -12.01 20.94
CA ALA A 10 -2.21 -13.07 20.91
C ALA A 10 -3.65 -12.56 21.11
N MET A 11 -3.85 -11.53 21.94
CA MET A 11 -5.19 -10.95 22.14
C MET A 11 -5.63 -10.15 20.93
N ASN A 12 -4.73 -9.40 20.27
CA ASN A 12 -5.07 -8.60 19.09
C ASN A 12 -5.42 -9.51 17.92
N ALA A 13 -4.70 -10.62 17.75
CA ALA A 13 -4.95 -11.60 16.70
C ALA A 13 -6.37 -12.21 16.73
N ARG A 14 -7.07 -12.16 17.88
CA ARG A 14 -8.45 -12.65 18.01
C ARG A 14 -9.50 -11.65 17.54
N ILE A 15 -9.15 -10.36 17.48
CA ILE A 15 -10.09 -9.27 17.24
C ILE A 15 -9.74 -8.45 15.99
N TYR A 16 -8.49 -8.48 15.54
CA TYR A 16 -8.00 -7.75 14.36
C TYR A 16 -7.96 -8.69 13.16
N THR A 17 -8.26 -8.16 11.97
CA THR A 17 -8.00 -8.87 10.72
C THR A 17 -6.59 -8.59 10.25
N ASP A 18 -5.76 -9.61 10.08
CA ASP A 18 -4.39 -9.48 9.61
C ASP A 18 -3.98 -10.64 8.69
N TYR A 19 -3.01 -10.38 7.81
CA TYR A 19 -2.36 -11.42 7.01
C TYR A 19 -1.00 -11.77 7.62
N GLY A 20 -0.66 -13.06 7.56
CA GLY A 20 0.66 -13.59 7.83
C GLY A 20 1.15 -14.40 6.63
N LEU A 21 2.31 -14.03 6.09
CA LEU A 21 2.99 -14.76 5.03
C LEU A 21 4.17 -15.52 5.62
N MET A 22 4.09 -16.85 5.61
CA MET A 22 5.22 -17.73 5.88
C MET A 22 5.82 -18.18 4.54
N THR A 23 7.10 -17.89 4.31
CA THR A 23 7.76 -18.21 3.04
C THR A 23 9.22 -18.61 3.20
N THR A 24 9.69 -19.41 2.26
CA THR A 24 11.10 -19.80 2.06
C THR A 24 11.68 -19.22 0.78
N ASP A 25 11.00 -18.26 0.13
CA ASP A 25 11.53 -17.55 -1.04
C ASP A 25 12.88 -16.91 -0.70
N LYS A 26 13.90 -17.23 -1.49
CA LYS A 26 15.29 -16.85 -1.18
C LYS A 26 15.49 -15.34 -1.17
N ASP A 27 14.86 -14.62 -2.10
CA ASP A 27 15.02 -13.17 -2.19
C ASP A 27 14.30 -12.47 -1.04
N LEU A 28 13.09 -12.90 -0.67
CA LEU A 28 12.41 -12.37 0.52
C LEU A 28 13.17 -12.69 1.81
N CYS A 29 13.73 -13.89 1.94
CA CYS A 29 14.55 -14.25 3.10
C CYS A 29 15.79 -13.35 3.22
N GLU A 30 16.47 -13.11 2.10
CA GLU A 30 17.66 -12.24 2.03
C GLU A 30 17.30 -10.78 2.34
N ASP A 31 16.21 -10.26 1.76
CA ASP A 31 15.76 -8.89 2.03
C ASP A 31 15.45 -8.68 3.51
N VAL A 32 14.73 -9.61 4.14
CA VAL A 32 14.46 -9.56 5.59
C VAL A 32 15.75 -9.59 6.38
N HIS A 33 16.70 -10.47 6.03
CA HIS A 33 17.99 -10.53 6.70
C HIS A 33 18.75 -9.20 6.64
N ARG A 34 18.78 -8.55 5.46
CA ARG A 34 19.42 -7.24 5.28
C ARG A 34 18.75 -6.14 6.09
N ILE A 35 17.42 -6.10 6.14
CA ILE A 35 16.69 -5.14 6.99
C ILE A 35 17.10 -5.34 8.46
N PHE A 36 17.18 -6.57 8.95
CA PHE A 36 17.61 -6.81 10.34
C PHE A 36 19.07 -6.38 10.58
N GLN A 37 19.97 -6.57 9.60
CA GLN A 37 21.35 -6.07 9.71
C GLN A 37 21.39 -4.54 9.76
N GLU A 38 20.57 -3.85 8.97
CA GLU A 38 20.46 -2.39 8.98
C GLU A 38 19.89 -1.85 10.30
N LEU A 39 18.92 -2.56 10.90
CA LEU A 39 18.35 -2.19 12.20
C LEU A 39 19.31 -2.43 13.38
N THR A 40 20.22 -3.40 13.26
CA THR A 40 21.12 -3.82 14.35
C THR A 40 22.55 -3.32 14.23
N GLY A 41 22.96 -2.83 13.05
CA GLY A 41 24.31 -2.31 12.80
C GLY A 41 24.33 -0.85 12.36
N MET A 42 25.50 -0.20 12.47
CA MET A 42 25.79 1.10 11.84
C MET A 42 26.07 0.92 10.33
N GLY A 43 25.13 0.30 9.61
CA GLY A 43 25.28 -0.11 8.22
C GLY A 43 24.74 0.90 7.20
N LYS A 44 25.21 0.78 5.94
CA LYS A 44 24.68 1.50 4.77
C LYS A 44 23.28 0.96 4.41
N MET A 45 22.45 1.83 3.81
CA MET A 45 21.10 1.54 3.32
C MET A 45 21.02 0.20 2.56
N ALA A 46 20.10 -0.68 3.00
CA ALA A 46 19.92 -1.99 2.38
C ALA A 46 19.33 -1.87 0.96
N LYS A 47 20.03 -2.44 -0.02
CA LYS A 47 19.46 -2.66 -1.36
C LYS A 47 18.63 -3.93 -1.33
N LEU A 48 17.31 -3.76 -1.33
CA LEU A 48 16.33 -4.84 -1.33
C LEU A 48 15.89 -5.19 -2.75
N LYS A 49 15.43 -6.44 -2.94
CA LYS A 49 15.00 -6.96 -4.24
C LYS A 49 13.49 -6.94 -4.43
N LYS A 50 12.75 -7.36 -3.40
CA LYS A 50 11.30 -7.57 -3.42
C LYS A 50 10.57 -6.75 -2.36
N LEU A 51 11.18 -6.57 -1.18
CA LEU A 51 10.58 -5.78 -0.11
C LEU A 51 10.73 -4.28 -0.35
N LEU A 52 9.68 -3.56 0.00
CA LEU A 52 9.69 -2.12 0.16
C LEU A 52 9.72 -1.81 1.65
N HIS A 53 10.61 -0.91 2.08
CA HIS A 53 10.73 -0.51 3.48
C HIS A 53 10.81 1.00 3.63
N ALA A 54 10.17 1.49 4.69
CA ALA A 54 10.21 2.89 5.07
C ALA A 54 11.46 3.19 5.92
N PRO A 55 11.95 4.43 5.93
CA PRO A 55 11.52 5.56 5.09
C PRO A 55 12.14 5.56 3.68
N PHE A 56 12.96 4.58 3.33
CA PHE A 56 13.90 4.70 2.21
C PHE A 56 13.31 4.39 0.83
N THR A 57 12.51 3.33 0.70
CA THR A 57 12.06 2.83 -0.61
C THR A 57 10.55 2.87 -0.77
N LEU A 58 9.79 2.66 0.30
CA LEU A 58 8.34 2.49 0.24
C LEU A 58 7.62 3.70 -0.38
N HIS A 59 7.83 4.90 0.16
CA HIS A 59 7.09 6.09 -0.27
C HIS A 59 7.35 6.42 -1.75
N ALA A 60 8.62 6.49 -2.14
CA ALA A 60 9.02 6.75 -3.53
C ALA A 60 8.46 5.71 -4.51
N GLN A 61 8.43 4.42 -4.12
CA GLN A 61 7.88 3.36 -4.97
C GLN A 61 6.36 3.44 -5.08
N LEU A 62 5.64 3.80 -4.01
CA LEU A 62 4.19 4.03 -4.09
C LEU A 62 3.84 5.17 -5.05
N ILE A 63 4.60 6.28 -5.01
CA ILE A 63 4.45 7.37 -5.98
C ILE A 63 4.69 6.86 -7.41
N ASN A 64 5.79 6.14 -7.64
CA ASN A 64 6.10 5.57 -8.96
C ASN A 64 5.00 4.63 -9.47
N PHE A 65 4.44 3.78 -8.60
CA PHE A 65 3.34 2.89 -9.00
C PHE A 65 2.09 3.66 -9.40
N ILE A 66 1.78 4.77 -8.72
CA ILE A 66 0.66 5.64 -9.11
C ILE A 66 0.95 6.31 -10.47
N ASP A 67 2.17 6.81 -10.68
CA ASP A 67 2.59 7.42 -11.94
C ASP A 67 2.52 6.43 -13.13
N GLU A 68 2.84 5.17 -12.90
CA GLU A 68 2.68 4.11 -13.90
C GLU A 68 1.19 3.84 -14.24
N GLU A 69 0.29 3.82 -13.25
CA GLU A 69 -1.15 3.73 -13.51
C GLU A 69 -1.66 4.95 -14.29
N ILE A 70 -1.17 6.16 -13.96
CA ILE A 70 -1.46 7.39 -14.71
C ILE A 70 -1.03 7.24 -16.18
N ALA A 71 0.20 6.77 -16.41
CA ALA A 71 0.73 6.55 -17.77
C ALA A 71 -0.06 5.48 -18.53
N ASN A 72 -0.53 4.44 -17.84
CA ASN A 72 -1.39 3.42 -18.42
C ASN A 72 -2.75 4.01 -18.83
N ALA A 73 -3.41 4.78 -17.96
CA ALA A 73 -4.70 5.40 -18.26
C ALA A 73 -4.61 6.37 -19.44
N LYS A 74 -3.58 7.23 -19.47
CA LYS A 74 -3.33 8.16 -20.59
C LYS A 74 -3.09 7.45 -21.93
N ALA A 75 -2.55 6.24 -21.89
CA ALA A 75 -2.36 5.39 -23.06
C ALA A 75 -3.59 4.55 -23.44
N GLY A 76 -4.74 4.74 -22.77
CA GLY A 76 -5.96 3.95 -22.99
C GLY A 76 -5.86 2.50 -22.49
N ARG A 77 -4.87 2.20 -21.64
CA ARG A 77 -4.65 0.86 -21.07
C ARG A 77 -5.40 0.70 -19.76
N LYS A 78 -5.54 -0.56 -19.31
CA LYS A 78 -6.15 -0.86 -18.02
C LYS A 78 -5.34 -0.19 -16.90
N ALA A 79 -6.01 0.64 -16.11
CA ALA A 79 -5.43 1.35 -14.98
C ALA A 79 -6.41 1.35 -13.80
N GLN A 80 -5.99 0.76 -12.68
CA GLN A 80 -6.79 0.65 -11.47
C GLN A 80 -5.89 0.56 -10.24
N ILE A 81 -6.28 1.29 -9.20
CA ILE A 81 -5.65 1.30 -7.90
C ILE A 81 -6.68 0.82 -6.87
N ILE A 82 -6.32 -0.15 -6.03
CA ILE A 82 -7.12 -0.53 -4.85
C ILE A 82 -6.22 -0.46 -3.63
N VAL A 83 -6.61 0.35 -2.65
CA VAL A 83 -5.83 0.53 -1.43
C VAL A 83 -6.70 0.26 -0.23
N LYS A 84 -6.28 -0.69 0.60
CA LYS A 84 -6.86 -0.97 1.90
C LYS A 84 -5.85 -0.58 2.95
N VAL A 85 -6.20 0.37 3.81
CA VAL A 85 -5.37 0.85 4.93
C VAL A 85 -6.26 1.23 6.10
N ASN A 86 -5.68 1.37 7.29
CA ASN A 86 -6.41 1.93 8.42
C ASN A 86 -6.67 3.42 8.20
N ALA A 87 -5.65 4.17 7.76
CA ALA A 87 -5.70 5.62 7.61
C ALA A 87 -4.96 6.12 6.36
N LEU A 88 -5.42 7.25 5.84
CA LEU A 88 -4.83 8.00 4.72
C LEU A 88 -4.74 9.49 5.07
N THR A 89 -3.53 9.96 5.38
CA THR A 89 -3.23 11.36 5.73
C THR A 89 -2.01 11.94 5.00
N GLU A 90 -1.20 11.12 4.34
CA GLU A 90 0.01 11.59 3.65
C GLU A 90 -0.35 12.41 2.39
N VAL A 91 0.11 13.66 2.36
CA VAL A 91 -0.33 14.67 1.39
C VAL A 91 0.15 14.37 -0.03
N GLN A 92 1.37 13.87 -0.21
CA GLN A 92 1.91 13.62 -1.55
C GLN A 92 1.18 12.46 -2.24
N LEU A 93 0.91 11.39 -1.50
CA LEU A 93 0.10 10.27 -1.97
C LEU A 93 -1.34 10.71 -2.26
N ILE A 94 -1.96 11.53 -1.42
CA ILE A 94 -3.30 12.08 -1.68
C ILE A 94 -3.32 12.89 -2.98
N ASN A 95 -2.35 13.78 -3.17
CA ASN A 95 -2.24 14.58 -4.40
C ASN A 95 -2.03 13.69 -5.63
N LYS A 96 -1.21 12.65 -5.53
CA LYS A 96 -1.04 11.68 -6.62
C LYS A 96 -2.28 10.86 -6.92
N LEU A 97 -3.08 10.50 -5.92
CA LEU A 97 -4.37 9.86 -6.16
C LEU A 97 -5.34 10.79 -6.90
N TYR A 98 -5.34 12.10 -6.61
CA TYR A 98 -6.11 13.07 -7.39
C TYR A 98 -5.63 13.16 -8.85
N GLU A 99 -4.32 13.26 -9.08
CA GLU A 99 -3.76 13.23 -10.44
C GLU A 99 -4.13 11.94 -11.19
N ALA A 100 -4.11 10.79 -10.51
CA ALA A 100 -4.53 9.51 -11.06
C ALA A 100 -6.00 9.53 -11.48
N SER A 101 -6.88 10.04 -10.62
CA SER A 101 -8.29 10.19 -10.93
C SER A 101 -8.50 11.11 -12.14
N GLN A 102 -7.81 12.25 -12.21
CA GLN A 102 -7.89 13.18 -13.35
C GLN A 102 -7.39 12.55 -14.66
N ALA A 103 -6.43 11.63 -14.59
CA ALA A 103 -5.94 10.87 -15.75
C ALA A 103 -6.87 9.72 -16.19
N GLY A 104 -7.96 9.46 -15.46
CA GLY A 104 -8.93 8.39 -15.75
C GLY A 104 -8.68 7.07 -15.01
N VAL A 105 -7.72 7.02 -14.08
CA VAL A 105 -7.45 5.83 -13.27
C VAL A 105 -8.63 5.58 -12.32
N GLN A 106 -9.13 4.34 -12.27
CA GLN A 106 -10.14 3.94 -11.30
C GLN A 106 -9.49 3.67 -9.94
N VAL A 107 -9.93 4.36 -8.88
CA VAL A 107 -9.34 4.25 -7.54
C VAL A 107 -10.39 3.80 -6.52
N ASP A 108 -10.14 2.67 -5.86
CA ASP A 108 -10.96 2.15 -4.76
C ASP A 108 -10.18 2.19 -3.44
N LEU A 109 -10.62 3.04 -2.51
CA LEU A 109 -10.02 3.18 -1.19
C LEU A 109 -10.93 2.52 -0.13
N ILE A 110 -10.35 1.61 0.65
CA ILE A 110 -10.99 0.91 1.77
C ILE A 110 -10.29 1.38 3.05
N ILE A 111 -10.82 2.43 3.66
CA ILE A 111 -10.18 3.14 4.78
C ILE A 111 -11.11 3.10 5.98
N ARG A 112 -10.71 2.42 7.05
CA ARG A 112 -11.57 2.23 8.22
C ARG A 112 -11.55 3.38 9.23
N SER A 113 -10.49 4.18 9.25
CA SER A 113 -10.26 5.27 10.21
C SER A 113 -10.14 6.61 9.46
N ILE A 114 -9.13 7.41 9.75
CA ILE A 114 -8.96 8.77 9.21
C ILE A 114 -8.67 8.73 7.71
N CYS A 115 -9.42 9.52 6.93
CA CYS A 115 -9.18 9.75 5.51
C CYS A 115 -9.26 11.26 5.21
N CYS A 116 -8.13 11.87 4.88
CA CYS A 116 -8.08 13.28 4.49
C CYS A 116 -8.44 13.52 3.01
N LEU A 117 -8.47 12.46 2.19
CA LEU A 117 -8.89 12.54 0.79
C LEU A 117 -10.41 12.71 0.67
N ARG A 118 -10.85 13.59 -0.23
CA ARG A 118 -12.27 13.83 -0.54
C ARG A 118 -12.65 13.26 -1.92
N PRO A 119 -13.45 12.19 -1.99
CA PRO A 119 -13.89 11.59 -3.27
C PRO A 119 -15.05 12.36 -3.93
N GLY A 120 -15.27 12.12 -5.22
CA GLY A 120 -16.44 12.59 -5.97
C GLY A 120 -16.46 14.08 -6.31
N LEU A 121 -15.31 14.77 -6.23
CA LEU A 121 -15.21 16.17 -6.64
C LEU A 121 -15.05 16.27 -8.16
N PRO A 122 -15.87 17.07 -8.86
CA PRO A 122 -15.78 17.26 -10.31
C PRO A 122 -14.38 17.67 -10.76
N ASN A 123 -13.88 17.06 -11.85
CA ASN A 123 -12.56 17.32 -12.41
C ASN A 123 -11.37 17.05 -11.47
N LEU A 124 -11.58 16.36 -10.34
CA LEU A 124 -10.52 16.08 -9.37
C LEU A 124 -10.55 14.63 -8.87
N SER A 125 -11.68 14.17 -8.32
CA SER A 125 -11.78 12.87 -7.66
C SER A 125 -13.01 12.04 -8.06
N GLU A 126 -13.54 12.27 -9.27
CA GLU A 126 -14.71 11.55 -9.82
C GLU A 126 -14.47 10.04 -9.98
N ASN A 127 -13.21 9.65 -10.22
CA ASN A 127 -12.84 8.24 -10.36
C ASN A 127 -12.39 7.59 -9.04
N ILE A 128 -12.54 8.30 -7.90
CA ILE A 128 -12.16 7.79 -6.58
C ILE A 128 -13.40 7.41 -5.78
N ARG A 129 -13.47 6.15 -5.36
CA ARG A 129 -14.47 5.63 -4.41
C ARG A 129 -13.81 5.40 -3.07
N VAL A 130 -14.43 5.87 -1.99
CA VAL A 130 -13.98 5.62 -0.62
C VAL A 130 -15.08 4.90 0.14
N ARG A 131 -14.72 3.81 0.82
CA ARG A 131 -15.61 3.13 1.75
C ARG A 131 -14.89 2.76 3.05
N SER A 132 -15.62 2.81 4.15
CA SER A 132 -15.19 2.30 5.45
C SER A 132 -15.97 1.03 5.78
N ILE A 133 -15.29 0.05 6.36
CA ILE A 133 -15.89 -1.21 6.82
C ILE A 133 -15.70 -1.27 8.32
N VAL A 134 -16.81 -1.25 9.05
CA VAL A 134 -16.86 -1.42 10.51
C VAL A 134 -17.73 -2.63 10.81
N GLY A 135 -17.15 -3.61 11.49
CA GLY A 135 -17.83 -4.86 11.82
C GLY A 135 -17.36 -5.41 13.16
N ARG A 136 -17.62 -6.70 13.39
CA ARG A 136 -17.20 -7.40 14.62
C ARG A 136 -15.69 -7.40 14.81
N PHE A 137 -14.93 -7.57 13.73
CA PHE A 137 -13.48 -7.54 13.74
C PHE A 137 -12.98 -6.15 13.36
N LEU A 138 -11.86 -5.74 13.95
CA LEU A 138 -11.19 -4.50 13.59
C LEU A 138 -10.38 -4.72 12.32
N GLU A 139 -10.76 -4.01 11.25
CA GLU A 139 -10.07 -4.09 9.95
C GLU A 139 -8.64 -3.56 10.04
N HIS A 140 -7.64 -4.45 10.14
CA HIS A 140 -6.24 -4.05 10.38
C HIS A 140 -5.27 -4.42 9.24
N THR A 141 -5.73 -5.24 8.29
CA THR A 141 -5.00 -5.57 7.07
C THR A 141 -4.73 -4.32 6.24
N ARG A 142 -3.48 -4.14 5.80
CA ARG A 142 -3.10 -3.15 4.79
C ARG A 142 -2.67 -3.86 3.52
N VAL A 143 -3.29 -3.51 2.39
CA VAL A 143 -3.04 -4.12 1.08
C VAL A 143 -3.06 -3.03 0.01
N TYR A 144 -2.06 -3.05 -0.87
CA TYR A 144 -1.99 -2.18 -2.04
C TYR A 144 -2.08 -3.02 -3.30
N TYR A 145 -2.91 -2.59 -4.24
CA TYR A 145 -3.09 -3.22 -5.54
C TYR A 145 -2.95 -2.15 -6.62
N PHE A 146 -2.15 -2.46 -7.63
CA PHE A 146 -1.98 -1.66 -8.84
C PHE A 146 -2.16 -2.59 -10.05
N SER A 147 -3.00 -2.19 -11.00
CA SER A 147 -3.39 -3.07 -12.11
C SER A 147 -2.25 -3.40 -13.06
N ASN A 148 -1.30 -2.46 -13.21
CA ASN A 148 -0.10 -2.52 -14.03
C ASN A 148 -0.36 -3.14 -15.41
N ASN A 149 -1.37 -2.63 -16.11
CA ASN A 149 -1.78 -3.08 -17.44
C ASN A 149 -2.02 -4.62 -17.53
N GLY A 150 -2.54 -5.23 -16.47
CA GLY A 150 -2.88 -6.65 -16.42
C GLY A 150 -1.85 -7.53 -15.68
N ASP A 151 -0.63 -7.03 -15.42
CA ASP A 151 0.37 -7.71 -14.59
C ASP A 151 0.34 -7.14 -13.16
N ALA A 152 -0.76 -7.41 -12.47
CA ALA A 152 -1.11 -6.71 -11.24
C ALA A 152 -0.05 -6.86 -10.14
N ARG A 153 0.30 -5.74 -9.51
CA ARG A 153 1.16 -5.70 -8.34
C ARG A 153 0.32 -5.70 -7.07
N ILE A 154 0.59 -6.64 -6.17
CA ILE A 154 -0.12 -6.78 -4.91
C ILE A 154 0.88 -6.82 -3.76
N TYR A 155 0.71 -5.91 -2.80
CA TYR A 155 1.54 -5.82 -1.60
C TYR A 155 0.69 -5.91 -0.35
N CYS A 156 1.10 -6.74 0.60
CA CYS A 156 0.67 -6.63 1.98
C CYS A 156 1.65 -5.71 2.73
N SER A 157 1.15 -4.91 3.66
CA SER A 157 1.97 -3.89 4.32
C SER A 157 1.74 -3.83 5.83
N SER A 158 2.78 -3.41 6.55
CA SER A 158 2.69 -2.97 7.95
C SER A 158 2.52 -1.44 8.06
N ALA A 159 2.49 -0.70 6.96
CA ALA A 159 2.36 0.75 6.96
C ALA A 159 0.96 1.20 6.52
N ASP A 160 0.45 2.23 7.18
CA ASP A 160 -0.63 3.07 6.65
C ASP A 160 -0.03 4.15 5.74
N TRP A 161 -0.88 4.90 5.03
CA TRP A 161 -0.45 6.03 4.22
C TRP A 161 -0.56 7.31 5.06
N MET A 162 0.32 7.42 6.06
CA MET A 162 0.33 8.51 7.04
C MET A 162 1.54 9.41 6.89
#